data_AF-A0A348NQY5-F1
#
_entry.id   AF-A0A348NQY5-F1
#
_cell.length_a   1.000
_cell.length_b   1.000
_cell.length_c   1.000
_cell.angle_alpha   90.00
_cell.angle_beta   90.00
_cell.angle_gamma   90.00
#
_symmetry.space_group_name_H-M   'P 1'
#
loop_
_entity.id
_entity.type
_entity.pdbx_description
1 polymer ?
#
loop_
_entity_poly.entity_id
_entity_poly.type
_entity_poly.pdbx_seq_one_letter_code
_entity_poly.pdbx_strand_id
1 'polypeptide(L)' 'GAGHASATGRFDDEQLFYLQARGISEDEARRLVVIGFLAEIVQKLGVPDLEQELTAAIEAELAEGVA' A
#
# COMPACT_ATOMS: atom_id res chain seq x y z
N GLY A 1 -14.44 24.10 14.23
CA GLY A 1 -13.57 23.16 14.95
C GLY A 1 -12.81 22.36 13.93
N ALA A 2 -11.48 22.33 14.00
CA ALA A 2 -10.68 21.51 13.12
C ALA A 2 -10.51 20.12 13.76
N GLY A 3 -11.07 19.09 13.13
CA GLY A 3 -10.91 17.70 13.58
C GLY A 3 -9.61 17.13 13.03
N HIS A 4 -8.70 16.72 13.91
CA HIS A 4 -7.63 15.79 13.56
C HIS A 4 -8.20 14.38 13.70
N ALA A 5 -8.41 13.69 12.58
CA ALA A 5 -8.71 12.27 12.58
C ALA A 5 -7.41 11.51 12.29
N SER A 6 -7.01 10.64 13.21
CA SER A 6 -5.97 9.64 12.97
C SER A 6 -6.65 8.32 12.67
N ALA A 7 -6.38 7.73 11.52
CA ALA A 7 -6.86 6.39 11.18
C ALA A 7 -5.72 5.40 11.44
N THR A 8 -5.87 4.56 12.46
CA THR A 8 -5.08 3.33 12.59
C THR A 8 -5.90 2.19 11.98
N GLY A 9 -5.53 1.76 10.78
CA GLY A 9 -6.15 0.63 10.10
C GLY A 9 -5.37 -0.65 10.35
N ARG A 10 -6.05 -1.75 10.71
CA ARG A 10 -5.50 -3.09 10.48
C ARG A 10 -5.68 -3.43 9.00
N PHE A 11 -4.90 -4.39 8.50
CA PHE A 11 -5.20 -4.98 7.20
C PHE A 11 -6.62 -5.54 7.20
N ASP A 12 -7.31 -5.42 6.07
CA ASP A 12 -8.58 -6.11 5.87
C ASP A 12 -8.29 -7.60 5.67
N ASP A 13 -8.68 -8.40 6.67
CA ASP A 13 -8.44 -9.85 6.68
C ASP A 13 -9.06 -10.54 5.45
N GLU A 14 -10.14 -9.99 4.87
CA GLU A 14 -10.78 -10.54 3.68
C GLU A 14 -9.89 -10.36 2.44
N GLN A 15 -9.24 -9.20 2.31
CA GLN A 15 -8.31 -8.93 1.21
C GLN A 15 -7.06 -9.81 1.29
N LEU A 16 -6.50 -9.96 2.49
CA LEU A 16 -5.36 -10.85 2.72
C LEU A 16 -5.72 -12.30 2.43
N PHE A 17 -6.85 -12.78 2.94
CA PHE A 17 -7.34 -14.13 2.69
C PHE A 17 -7.54 -14.40 1.20
N TYR A 18 -8.12 -13.45 0.46
CA TYR A 18 -8.34 -13.60 -0.97
C TYR A 18 -7.03 -13.77 -1.75
N LEU A 19 -6.02 -12.93 -1.45
CA LEU A 19 -4.71 -13.00 -2.09
C LEU A 19 -3.98 -14.31 -1.71
N GLN A 20 -4.02 -14.70 -0.45
CA GLN A 20 -3.43 -15.97 0.02
C GLN A 20 -4.10 -17.19 -0.62
N ALA A 21 -5.43 -17.18 -0.80
CA ALA A 21 -6.16 -18.24 -1.48
C ALA A 21 -5.76 -18.37 -2.96
N ARG A 22 -5.15 -17.34 -3.55
CA ARG A 22 -4.54 -17.37 -4.89
C ARG A 22 -3.08 -17.81 -4.89
N GLY A 23 -2.54 -18.23 -3.75
CA GLY A 23 -1.17 -18.74 -3.61
C GLY A 23 -0.12 -17.65 -3.34
N ILE A 24 -0.54 -16.43 -3.02
CA ILE A 24 0.37 -15.34 -2.65
C ILE A 24 0.76 -15.50 -1.18
N SER A 25 2.05 -15.32 -0.83
CA SER A 25 2.48 -15.40 0.57
C SER A 25 1.85 -14.28 1.40
N GLU A 26 1.76 -14.45 2.72
CA GLU A 26 1.25 -13.39 3.60
C GLU A 26 2.01 -12.08 3.46
N ASP A 27 3.34 -12.14 3.44
CA ASP A 27 4.19 -10.95 3.33
C ASP A 27 3.95 -10.21 2.00
N GLU A 28 3.81 -10.96 0.91
CA GLU A 28 3.54 -10.38 -0.40
C GLU A 28 2.10 -9.85 -0.48
N ALA A 29 1.12 -10.55 0.11
CA ALA A 29 -0.26 -10.08 0.18
C ALA A 29 -0.36 -8.74 0.94
N ARG A 30 0.35 -8.63 2.07
CA ARG A 30 0.43 -7.38 2.86
C ARG A 30 1.07 -6.26 2.04
N ARG A 31 2.17 -6.53 1.33
CA ARG A 31 2.81 -5.56 0.43
C ARG A 31 1.82 -5.07 -0.64
N LEU A 32 1.13 -5.98 -1.31
CA LEU A 32 0.17 -5.65 -2.36
C LEU A 32 -0.99 -4.80 -1.84
N VAL A 33 -1.50 -5.08 -0.64
CA VAL A 33 -2.54 -4.25 -0.02
C VAL A 33 -2.04 -2.83 0.27
N VAL A 34 -0.82 -2.68 0.81
CA VAL A 34 -0.24 -1.34 1.06
C VAL A 34 -0.03 -0.58 -0.25
N ILE A 35 0.53 -1.23 -1.27
CA ILE A 35 0.75 -0.63 -2.59
C ILE A 35 -0.58 -0.18 -3.19
N GLY A 36 -1.61 -1.04 -3.18
CA GLY A 36 -2.93 -0.71 -3.71
C GLY A 36 -3.56 0.50 -3.01
N PHE A 37 -3.44 0.57 -1.68
CA PHE A 37 -3.92 1.72 -0.90
C PHE A 37 -3.18 3.02 -1.25
N LEU A 38 -1.85 2.99 -1.32
CA LEU A 38 -1.05 4.18 -1.60
C LEU A 38 -1.13 4.61 -3.07
N ALA A 39 -1.35 3.69 -4.00
CA ALA A 39 -1.48 3.99 -5.42
C ALA A 39 -2.63 4.96 -5.71
N GLU A 40 -3.77 4.83 -5.02
CA GLU A 40 -4.89 5.77 -5.15
C GLU A 40 -4.55 7.19 -4.70
N ILE A 41 -3.60 7.34 -3.77
CA ILE A 41 -3.13 8.65 -3.30
C ILE A 41 -2.15 9.22 -4.31
N VAL A 42 -1.19 8.42 -4.77
CA VAL A 42 -0.19 8.82 -5.77
C VAL A 42 -0.85 9.28 -7.06
N GLN A 43 -1.83 8.52 -7.57
CA GLN A 43 -2.55 8.85 -8.81
C GLN A 43 -3.35 10.17 -8.75
N LYS A 44 -3.60 10.73 -7.56
CA LYS A 44 -4.27 12.04 -7.42
C LYS A 44 -3.33 13.22 -7.72
N LEU A 45 -2.01 13.00 -7.82
CA LEU A 45 -1.04 14.04 -8.12
C LEU A 45 -1.18 14.55 -9.57
N GLY A 46 -1.47 13.66 -10.52
CA GLY A 46 -1.66 14.02 -11.94
C GLY A 46 -0.36 14.46 -12.63
N VAL A 47 0.79 14.12 -12.07
CA VAL A 47 2.12 14.46 -12.59
C VAL A 47 2.89 13.16 -12.81
N PRO A 48 2.96 12.64 -14.04
CA PRO A 48 3.45 11.28 -14.31
C PRO A 48 4.86 11.00 -13.78
N ASP A 49 5.79 11.94 -13.93
CA ASP A 49 7.18 11.75 -13.48
C ASP A 49 7.26 11.64 -11.95
N LEU A 50 6.46 12.43 -11.23
CA LEU A 50 6.39 12.38 -9.78
C LEU A 50 5.67 11.13 -9.27
N GLU A 51 4.63 10.68 -9.98
CA GLU A 51 3.94 9.44 -9.68
C GLU A 51 4.90 8.24 -9.77
N GLN A 52 5.71 8.19 -10.82
CA GLN A 52 6.71 7.14 -11.01
C GLN A 52 7.77 7.15 -9.92
N GLU A 53 8.30 8.33 -9.57
CA GLU A 53 9.29 8.48 -8.51
C GLU A 53 8.75 8.01 -7.16
N LEU A 54 7.52 8.40 -6.81
CA LEU A 54 6.87 8.01 -5.56
C LEU A 54 6.53 6.53 -5.50
N THR A 55 6.03 5.94 -6.59
CA THR A 55 5.76 4.50 -6.65
C THR A 55 7.05 3.71 -6.43
N ALA A 56 8.16 4.09 -7.08
CA ALA A 56 9.45 3.43 -6.89
C ALA A 56 9.97 3.56 -5.46
N ALA A 57 9.81 4.74 -4.84
CA ALA A 57 10.21 4.96 -3.45
C ALA A 57 9.38 4.11 -2.46
N ILE A 58 8.07 3.99 -2.67
CA ILE A 58 7.18 3.15 -1.85
C ILE A 58 7.59 1.67 -1.95
N GLU A 59 7.86 1.19 -3.17
CA GLU A 59 8.28 -0.20 -3.38
C GLU A 59 9.60 -0.52 -2.69
N ALA A 60 10.57 0.41 -2.78
CA ALA A 60 11.86 0.29 -2.12
C ALA A 60 11.73 0.26 -0.59
N GLU A 61 10.98 1.19 0.00
CA GLU A 61 10.75 1.23 1.45
C GLU A 61 10.10 -0.06 1.94
N LEU A 62 9.09 -0.56 1.22
CA LEU A 62 8.45 -1.83 1.56
C LEU A 62 9.42 -3.00 1.41
N ALA A 63 10.37 -2.98 0.46
CA ALA A 63 11.40 -4.01 0.29
C ALA A 63 12.36 -4.08 1.48
N GLU A 64 12.68 -2.94 2.07
CA GLU A 64 13.58 -2.84 3.22
C GLU A 64 12.88 -3.17 4.55
N GLY A 65 11.60 -2.83 4.70
CA GLY A 65 10.82 -3.04 5.94
C GLY A 65 10.32 -4.47 6.22
N VAL A 66 10.65 -5.46 5.38
CA VAL A 66 10.26 -6.88 5.54
C VAL A 66 11.39 -7.73 6.15
N ALA A 67 12.50 -7.11 6.60
CA ALA A 67 13.63 -7.77 7.26
C ALA A 67 13.44 -7.98 8.77
#